data_AF-A0AAW1NUN3-F1
#
_entry.id   AF-A0AAW1NUN3-F1
#
_cell.length_a   1.000
_cell.length_b   1.000
_cell.length_c   1.000
_cell.angle_alpha   90.00
_cell.angle_beta   90.00
_cell.angle_gamma   90.00
#
_symmetry.space_group_name_H-M   'P 1'
#
loop_
_entity.id
_entity.type
_entity.pdbx_description
1 polymer ?
#
loop_
_entity_poly.entity_id
_entity_poly.type
_entity_poly.pdbx_seq_one_letter_code
_entity_poly.pdbx_strand_id
1 'polypeptide(L)'
;MFRQALSIAKEARHGVKLILAQPLPPVKRCQLAVLKLVAIAGYRWGKRFGFQSNHGKRGAVPARTAFLGEGITKSFSPTTTPSVAVLIPVYAGDLAEVKRLRSAVARLHQQTTPPAAIIIVNDASPHELSFAEHPVQVVMETLPTNSGSGRARNVGFDIARTLGVDVLCCTDSDCLPAADWVERMVNAQARTPGIWYGNTSSHQPESLTGLFHDITGALNGRLLPDGQVVYGTTCNLSISLPHVHLDFDPNFTIASFEDLEWCFSAKQLGIPVNYEPNAAVPCPSPKGNASK
;
A
#
# COMPACT_ATOMS: atom_id res chain seq x y z
N MET A 1 12.82 18.96 -25.84
CA MET A 1 14.02 18.77 -24.98
C MET A 1 14.13 19.81 -23.84
N PHE A 2 14.00 21.11 -24.10
CA PHE A 2 14.19 22.16 -23.08
C PHE A 2 13.20 22.11 -21.89
N ARG A 3 11.89 21.92 -22.14
CA ARG A 3 10.87 21.77 -21.08
C ARG A 3 11.10 20.55 -20.16
N GLN A 4 11.63 19.47 -20.73
CA GLN A 4 11.91 18.24 -19.98
C GLN A 4 13.11 18.43 -19.04
N ALA A 5 14.19 19.08 -19.52
CA ALA A 5 15.35 19.42 -18.70
C ALA A 5 15.00 20.37 -17.53
N LEU A 6 14.11 21.35 -17.77
CA LEU A 6 13.59 22.25 -16.73
C LEU A 6 12.78 21.52 -15.65
N SER A 7 11.92 20.57 -16.04
CA SER A 7 11.16 19.74 -15.09
C SER A 7 12.09 18.88 -14.22
N ILE A 8 13.13 18.30 -14.82
CA ILE A 8 14.13 17.46 -14.13
C ILE A 8 14.93 18.30 -13.12
N ALA A 9 15.40 19.47 -13.53
CA ALA A 9 16.11 20.38 -12.64
C ALA A 9 15.22 20.80 -11.47
N LYS A 10 13.90 20.95 -11.67
CA LYS A 10 12.94 21.31 -10.62
C LYS A 10 12.72 20.17 -9.62
N GLU A 11 12.53 18.94 -10.08
CA GLU A 11 12.35 17.76 -9.21
C GLU A 11 13.61 17.40 -8.43
N ALA A 12 14.77 17.39 -9.11
CA ALA A 12 16.07 17.19 -8.45
C ALA A 12 16.31 18.27 -7.39
N ARG A 13 16.05 19.54 -7.74
CA ARG A 13 16.22 20.67 -6.82
C ARG A 13 15.24 20.60 -5.64
N HIS A 14 14.01 20.15 -5.84
CA HIS A 14 13.05 20.00 -4.74
C HIS A 14 13.44 18.87 -3.79
N GLY A 15 13.75 17.67 -4.29
CA GLY A 15 14.17 16.55 -3.46
C GLY A 15 15.48 16.80 -2.72
N VAL A 16 16.47 17.41 -3.39
CA VAL A 16 17.75 17.77 -2.76
C VAL A 16 17.55 18.88 -1.72
N LYS A 17 16.71 19.89 -1.97
CA LYS A 17 16.39 20.92 -0.96
C LYS A 17 15.76 20.31 0.29
N LEU A 18 14.85 19.35 0.12
CA LEU A 18 14.17 18.67 1.22
C LEU A 18 15.16 17.88 2.09
N ILE A 19 16.14 17.23 1.46
CA ILE A 19 17.26 16.54 2.14
C ILE A 19 18.18 17.54 2.85
N LEU A 20 18.53 18.66 2.21
CA LEU A 20 19.46 19.64 2.77
C LEU A 20 18.88 20.40 3.97
N ALA A 21 17.55 20.52 4.05
CA ALA A 21 16.82 21.12 5.16
C ALA A 21 16.71 20.23 6.41
N GLN A 22 17.10 18.95 6.34
CA GLN A 22 17.03 18.05 7.48
C GLN A 22 18.08 18.39 8.55
N PRO A 23 17.77 18.23 9.85
CA PRO A 23 18.71 18.45 10.95
C PRO A 23 19.73 17.31 11.07
N LEU A 24 20.50 17.08 10.00
CA LEU A 24 21.46 15.98 9.87
C LEU A 24 22.89 16.49 9.67
N PRO A 25 23.92 15.71 10.08
CA PRO A 25 25.31 16.04 9.79
C PRO A 25 25.56 16.29 8.29
N PRO A 26 26.44 17.24 7.92
CA PRO A 26 26.70 17.58 6.51
C PRO A 26 27.04 16.36 5.63
N VAL A 27 27.83 15.42 6.16
CA VAL A 27 28.21 14.20 5.45
C VAL A 27 26.99 13.35 5.09
N LYS A 28 26.06 13.14 6.05
CA LYS A 28 24.81 12.39 5.80
C LYS A 28 23.94 13.08 4.76
N ARG A 29 23.81 14.42 4.82
CA ARG A 29 23.05 15.19 3.82
C ARG A 29 23.63 15.05 2.41
N CYS A 30 24.96 15.08 2.27
CA CYS A 30 25.63 14.85 0.99
C CYS A 30 25.37 13.44 0.45
N GLN A 31 25.50 12.41 1.30
CA GLN A 31 25.24 11.03 0.92
C GLN A 31 23.80 10.82 0.42
N LEU A 32 22.81 11.39 1.11
CA LEU A 32 21.40 11.35 0.71
C LEU A 32 21.14 12.11 -0.60
N ALA A 33 21.78 13.27 -0.80
CA ALA A 33 21.67 14.03 -2.04
C ALA A 33 22.25 13.26 -3.24
N VAL A 34 23.38 12.56 -3.04
CA VAL A 34 23.96 11.67 -4.06
C VAL A 34 22.99 10.52 -4.38
N LEU A 35 22.42 9.86 -3.36
CA LEU A 35 21.38 8.83 -3.54
C LEU A 35 20.19 9.36 -4.35
N LYS A 36 19.74 10.59 -4.10
CA LYS A 36 18.64 11.19 -4.89
C LYS A 36 19.02 11.35 -6.36
N LEU A 37 20.24 11.81 -6.63
CA LEU A 37 20.73 11.97 -8.01
C LEU A 37 20.89 10.62 -8.71
N VAL A 38 21.40 9.59 -8.00
CA VAL A 38 21.51 8.22 -8.50
C VAL A 38 20.12 7.65 -8.82
N ALA A 39 19.14 7.82 -7.93
CA ALA A 39 17.77 7.36 -8.15
C ALA A 39 17.14 8.03 -9.40
N ILE A 40 17.34 9.35 -9.56
CA ILE A 40 16.86 10.09 -10.75
C ILE A 40 17.57 9.60 -12.02
N ALA A 41 18.89 9.40 -11.97
CA ALA A 41 19.68 8.92 -13.11
C ALA A 41 19.28 7.50 -13.51
N GLY A 42 19.12 6.59 -12.54
CA GLY A 42 18.67 5.22 -12.73
C GLY A 42 17.28 5.14 -13.36
N TYR A 43 16.31 5.91 -12.85
CA TYR A 43 14.98 6.01 -13.45
C TYR A 43 15.04 6.44 -14.93
N ARG A 44 15.88 7.42 -15.25
CA ARG A 44 16.03 7.91 -16.63
C ARG A 44 16.74 6.92 -17.54
N TRP A 45 17.74 6.21 -17.02
CA TRP A 45 18.39 5.13 -17.74
C TRP A 45 17.36 4.04 -18.08
N GLY A 46 16.58 3.58 -17.10
CA GLY A 46 15.51 2.60 -17.32
C GLY A 46 14.47 3.07 -18.33
N LYS A 47 14.07 4.35 -18.29
CA LYS A 47 13.14 4.93 -19.26
C LYS A 47 13.72 5.06 -20.67
N ARG A 48 15.03 5.35 -20.80
CA ARG A 48 15.70 5.56 -22.09
C ARG A 48 16.03 4.25 -22.79
N PHE A 49 16.39 3.22 -22.03
CA PHE A 49 16.79 1.93 -22.57
C PHE A 49 15.66 0.89 -22.57
N GLY A 50 14.44 1.31 -22.19
CA GLY A 50 13.24 0.50 -22.29
C GLY A 50 13.36 -0.76 -21.46
N PHE A 51 13.09 -0.66 -20.15
CA PHE A 51 12.52 -1.82 -19.46
C PHE A 51 11.21 -2.15 -20.19
N GLN A 52 11.27 -3.13 -21.10
CA GLN A 52 10.09 -3.73 -21.68
C GLN A 52 9.41 -4.51 -20.56
N SER A 53 8.47 -3.89 -19.86
CA SER A 53 7.32 -4.66 -19.39
C SER A 53 6.68 -5.25 -20.64
N ASN A 54 6.51 -6.57 -20.66
CA ASN A 54 5.75 -7.27 -21.70
C ASN A 54 4.29 -6.77 -21.65
N HIS A 55 4.02 -5.60 -22.21
CA HIS A 55 2.68 -5.12 -22.44
C HIS A 55 2.12 -5.88 -23.64
N GLY A 56 1.53 -7.05 -23.34
CA GLY A 56 0.62 -7.72 -24.25
C GLY A 56 -0.44 -6.73 -24.73
N LYS A 57 -0.73 -6.78 -26.04
CA LYS A 57 -1.66 -5.88 -26.72
C LYS A 57 -2.98 -5.77 -25.94
N ARG A 58 -3.39 -4.52 -25.67
CA ARG A 58 -4.67 -4.16 -25.06
C ARG A 58 -5.83 -4.81 -25.82
N GLY A 59 -6.42 -5.85 -25.26
CA GLY A 59 -7.78 -6.27 -25.58
C GLY A 59 -8.74 -5.52 -24.68
N ALA A 60 -9.78 -4.91 -25.24
CA ALA A 60 -10.85 -4.30 -24.45
C ALA A 60 -11.56 -5.40 -23.65
N VAL A 61 -11.49 -5.33 -22.33
CA VAL A 61 -12.32 -6.16 -21.43
C VAL A 61 -13.60 -5.36 -21.15
N PRO A 62 -14.80 -5.96 -21.30
CA PRO A 62 -16.04 -5.24 -21.07
C PRO A 62 -16.13 -4.84 -19.59
N ALA A 63 -16.43 -3.56 -19.37
CA ALA A 63 -16.77 -3.04 -18.05
C ALA A 63 -17.89 -3.91 -17.44
N ARG A 64 -17.66 -4.44 -16.24
CA ARG A 64 -18.76 -5.02 -15.45
C ARG A 64 -19.76 -3.90 -15.20
N THR A 65 -20.97 -4.11 -15.68
CA THR A 65 -22.13 -3.24 -15.46
C THR A 65 -22.29 -2.99 -13.97
N ALA A 66 -22.08 -1.75 -13.54
CA ALA A 66 -22.44 -1.29 -12.22
C ALA A 66 -23.95 -1.47 -12.07
N PHE A 67 -24.38 -2.38 -11.19
CA PHE A 67 -25.76 -2.42 -10.73
C PHE A 67 -25.98 -1.19 -9.84
N LEU A 68 -26.59 -0.16 -10.43
CA LEU A 68 -27.23 0.94 -9.70
C LEU A 68 -28.43 0.35 -8.95
N GLY A 69 -28.20 -0.06 -7.69
CA GLY A 69 -29.26 -0.32 -6.74
C GLY A 69 -29.82 1.00 -6.22
N GLU A 70 -31.12 1.22 -6.48
CA GLU A 70 -31.88 2.37 -6.02
C GLU A 70 -31.93 2.49 -4.49
N GLY A 71 -32.18 3.73 -4.06
CA GLY A 71 -31.87 4.23 -2.72
C GLY A 71 -32.64 3.58 -1.57
N ILE A 72 -31.90 3.39 -0.49
CA ILE A 72 -32.45 3.30 0.86
C ILE A 72 -31.73 4.36 1.69
N THR A 73 -32.35 5.53 1.83
CA THR A 73 -31.98 6.51 2.84
C THR A 73 -32.33 5.95 4.21
N LYS A 74 -31.41 5.18 4.81
CA LYS A 74 -31.49 4.83 6.22
C LYS A 74 -30.69 5.85 7.02
N SER A 75 -31.39 6.63 7.83
CA SER A 75 -30.82 7.51 8.84
C SER A 75 -29.84 6.71 9.72
N PHE A 76 -28.57 7.11 9.70
CA PHE A 76 -27.53 6.48 10.50
C PHE A 76 -27.60 7.01 11.94
N SER A 77 -27.75 6.10 12.90
CA SER A 77 -27.52 6.36 14.32
C SER A 77 -26.15 5.75 14.68
N PRO A 78 -25.17 6.51 15.18
CA PRO A 78 -23.82 5.98 15.42
C PRO A 78 -23.73 5.40 16.83
N THR A 79 -23.79 4.07 16.97
CA THR A 79 -23.51 3.41 18.27
C THR A 79 -22.73 2.11 18.19
N THR A 80 -22.29 1.64 17.02
CA THR A 80 -21.41 0.46 16.90
C THR A 80 -20.11 0.85 16.21
N THR A 81 -18.98 0.56 16.85
CA THR A 81 -17.65 0.63 16.22
C THR A 81 -17.68 -0.23 14.95
N PRO A 82 -17.22 0.27 13.79
CA PRO A 82 -17.26 -0.49 12.55
C PRO A 82 -16.40 -1.74 12.67
N SER A 83 -16.90 -2.85 12.13
CA SER A 83 -16.17 -4.12 12.09
C SER A 83 -15.01 -4.02 11.09
N VAL A 84 -13.85 -4.55 11.47
CA VAL A 84 -12.61 -4.41 10.68
C VAL A 84 -11.94 -5.76 10.43
N ALA A 85 -11.49 -6.00 9.20
CA ALA A 85 -10.56 -7.09 8.86
C ALA A 85 -9.23 -6.52 8.37
N VAL A 86 -8.17 -7.33 8.45
CA VAL A 86 -6.87 -6.99 7.89
C VAL A 86 -6.51 -7.96 6.77
N LEU A 87 -6.15 -7.45 5.59
CA LEU A 87 -5.74 -8.21 4.42
C LEU A 87 -4.22 -8.19 4.25
N ILE A 88 -3.64 -9.37 4.04
CA ILE A 88 -2.25 -9.58 3.64
C ILE A 88 -2.19 -10.42 2.35
N PRO A 89 -1.89 -9.81 1.19
CA PRO A 89 -1.48 -10.58 0.01
C PRO A 89 -0.05 -11.10 0.21
N VAL A 90 0.21 -12.36 -0.13
CA VAL A 90 1.55 -12.95 0.05
C VAL A 90 1.93 -13.93 -1.04
N TYR A 91 3.16 -13.78 -1.54
CA TYR A 91 3.91 -14.81 -2.22
C TYR A 91 5.22 -14.99 -1.45
N ALA A 92 5.36 -16.11 -0.75
CA ALA A 92 6.57 -16.46 0.00
C ALA A 92 7.39 -17.46 -0.81
N GLY A 93 8.36 -16.97 -1.59
CA GLY A 93 9.29 -17.78 -2.37
C GLY A 93 10.40 -18.43 -1.53
N ASP A 94 10.68 -17.90 -0.34
CA ASP A 94 11.66 -18.45 0.59
C ASP A 94 11.21 -18.50 2.07
N LEU A 95 11.96 -19.24 2.91
CA LEU A 95 11.67 -19.37 4.33
C LEU A 95 11.81 -18.06 5.12
N ALA A 96 12.56 -17.08 4.60
CA ALA A 96 12.65 -15.77 5.24
C ALA A 96 11.36 -14.97 5.02
N GLU A 97 10.71 -15.11 3.87
CA GLU A 97 9.37 -14.55 3.59
C GLU A 97 8.30 -15.16 4.48
N VAL A 98 8.32 -16.49 4.67
CA VAL A 98 7.43 -17.17 5.63
C VAL A 98 7.61 -16.62 7.05
N LYS A 99 8.86 -16.39 7.49
CA LYS A 99 9.15 -15.79 8.80
C LYS A 99 8.65 -14.35 8.93
N ARG A 100 8.76 -13.56 7.86
CA ARG A 100 8.25 -12.18 7.82
C ARG A 100 6.72 -12.17 7.94
N LEU A 101 6.04 -13.01 7.16
CA LEU A 101 4.58 -13.16 7.23
C LEU A 101 4.12 -13.53 8.64
N ARG A 102 4.76 -14.52 9.28
CA ARG A 102 4.45 -14.91 10.67
C ARG A 102 4.65 -13.76 11.66
N SER A 103 5.68 -12.95 11.45
CA SER A 103 5.94 -11.77 12.29
C SER A 103 4.87 -10.69 12.10
N ALA A 104 4.43 -10.44 10.87
CA ALA A 104 3.34 -9.53 10.57
C ALA A 104 2.02 -9.99 11.22
N VAL A 105 1.65 -11.26 11.05
CA VAL A 105 0.46 -11.85 11.69
C VAL A 105 0.53 -11.75 13.22
N ALA A 106 1.69 -12.05 13.83
CA ALA A 106 1.88 -11.89 15.27
C ALA A 106 1.68 -10.44 15.75
N ARG A 107 2.05 -9.43 14.93
CA ARG A 107 1.76 -8.02 15.25
C ARG A 107 0.29 -7.67 15.16
N LEU A 108 -0.42 -8.26 14.20
CA LEU A 108 -1.87 -8.04 14.05
C LEU A 108 -2.67 -8.66 15.21
N HIS A 109 -2.18 -9.75 15.79
CA HIS A 109 -2.75 -10.32 17.01
C HIS A 109 -2.57 -9.45 18.26
N GLN A 110 -1.65 -8.48 18.23
CA GLN A 110 -1.32 -7.59 19.35
C GLN A 110 -1.90 -6.17 19.17
N GLN A 111 -2.86 -5.99 18.26
CA GLN A 111 -3.49 -4.69 18.04
C GLN A 111 -4.35 -4.28 19.25
N THR A 112 -4.34 -3.00 19.61
CA THR A 112 -5.19 -2.44 20.67
C THR A 112 -6.67 -2.65 20.37
N THR A 113 -7.05 -2.49 19.11
CA THR A 113 -8.34 -2.91 18.56
C THR A 113 -8.13 -4.19 17.74
N PRO A 114 -8.57 -5.37 18.24
CA PRO A 114 -8.41 -6.61 17.51
C PRO A 114 -9.29 -6.61 16.25
N PRO A 115 -8.77 -6.99 15.07
CA PRO A 115 -9.61 -7.16 13.90
C PRO A 115 -10.49 -8.41 14.07
N ALA A 116 -11.64 -8.40 13.39
CA ALA A 116 -12.55 -9.56 13.34
C ALA A 116 -11.90 -10.76 12.65
N ALA A 117 -11.06 -10.50 11.64
CA ALA A 117 -10.29 -11.53 10.94
C ALA A 117 -9.00 -10.96 10.35
N ILE A 118 -8.01 -11.84 10.19
CA ILE A 118 -6.83 -11.61 9.35
C ILE A 118 -6.99 -12.46 8.09
N ILE A 119 -7.21 -11.80 6.96
CA ILE A 119 -7.35 -12.42 5.65
C ILE A 119 -5.97 -12.53 5.01
N ILE A 120 -5.56 -13.74 4.67
CA ILE A 120 -4.31 -14.01 3.97
C ILE A 120 -4.66 -14.56 2.59
N VAL A 121 -4.24 -13.87 1.54
CA VAL A 121 -4.35 -14.39 0.17
C VAL A 121 -2.98 -14.86 -0.28
N ASN A 122 -2.80 -16.17 -0.26
CA ASN A 122 -1.58 -16.84 -0.68
C ASN A 122 -1.56 -16.98 -2.21
N ASP A 123 -0.72 -16.19 -2.88
CA ASP A 123 -0.58 -16.13 -4.33
C ASP A 123 0.31 -17.27 -4.88
N ALA A 124 -0.05 -18.50 -4.54
CA ALA A 124 0.65 -19.74 -4.91
C ALA A 124 2.10 -19.83 -4.40
N SER A 125 2.33 -19.57 -3.11
CA SER A 125 3.64 -19.78 -2.47
C SER A 125 4.08 -21.25 -2.58
N PRO A 126 5.36 -21.54 -2.88
CA PRO A 126 5.89 -22.92 -2.92
C PRO A 126 6.07 -23.56 -1.53
N HIS A 127 6.01 -22.75 -0.46
CA HIS A 127 6.14 -23.22 0.92
C HIS A 127 4.77 -23.27 1.60
N GLU A 128 4.59 -24.26 2.47
CA GLU A 128 3.40 -24.37 3.31
C GLU A 128 3.31 -23.20 4.29
N LEU A 129 2.12 -22.59 4.36
CA LEU A 129 1.82 -21.50 5.28
C LEU A 129 0.86 -22.01 6.34
N SER A 130 1.30 -21.95 7.59
CA SER A 130 0.51 -22.34 8.75
C SER A 130 0.71 -21.36 9.91
N PHE A 131 -0.37 -21.16 10.66
CA PHE A 131 -0.46 -20.20 11.76
C PHE A 131 -1.00 -20.91 12.99
N ALA A 132 -0.53 -20.51 14.16
CA ALA A 132 -1.03 -21.04 15.43
C ALA A 132 -2.47 -20.57 15.67
N GLU A 133 -3.23 -21.33 16.45
CA GLU A 133 -4.56 -20.91 16.89
C GLU A 133 -4.48 -19.63 17.72
N HIS A 134 -5.39 -18.70 17.43
CA HIS A 134 -5.48 -17.41 18.10
C HIS A 134 -6.95 -16.95 18.14
N PRO A 135 -7.38 -16.16 19.15
CA PRO A 135 -8.75 -15.62 19.22
C PRO A 135 -9.20 -14.87 17.95
N VAL A 136 -8.28 -14.09 17.37
CA VAL A 136 -8.46 -13.49 16.04
C VAL A 136 -8.14 -14.55 14.99
N GLN A 137 -9.15 -14.95 14.22
CA GLN A 137 -9.00 -16.00 13.22
C GLN A 137 -8.21 -15.54 12.00
N VAL A 138 -7.41 -16.46 11.44
CA VAL A 138 -6.77 -16.30 10.14
C VAL A 138 -7.63 -17.01 9.09
N VAL A 139 -8.14 -16.25 8.12
CA VAL A 139 -8.86 -16.75 6.95
C VAL A 139 -7.88 -16.78 5.79
N MET A 140 -7.51 -17.97 5.32
CA MET A 140 -6.51 -18.11 4.26
C MET A 140 -7.14 -18.67 2.98
N GLU A 141 -6.93 -17.97 1.86
CA GLU A 141 -7.27 -18.43 0.51
C GLU A 141 -5.98 -18.62 -0.29
N THR A 142 -5.84 -19.75 -0.97
CA THR A 142 -4.65 -20.04 -1.80
C THR A 142 -5.03 -20.05 -3.27
N LEU A 143 -4.41 -19.14 -4.04
CA LEU A 143 -4.59 -19.07 -5.49
C LEU A 143 -3.87 -20.24 -6.18
N PRO A 144 -4.41 -20.75 -7.29
CA PRO A 144 -3.83 -21.90 -8.00
C PRO A 144 -2.51 -21.56 -8.71
N THR A 145 -2.30 -20.29 -9.04
CA THR A 145 -1.12 -19.80 -9.77
C THR A 145 -0.76 -18.39 -9.28
N ASN A 146 0.54 -18.07 -9.25
CA ASN A 146 1.00 -16.72 -8.94
C ASN A 146 0.47 -15.75 -10.01
N SER A 147 -0.38 -14.83 -9.57
CA SER A 147 -1.12 -13.90 -10.42
C SER A 147 -0.87 -12.43 -10.07
N GLY A 148 0.04 -12.16 -9.13
CA GLY A 148 0.44 -10.83 -8.71
C GLY A 148 -0.41 -10.26 -7.56
N SER A 149 0.16 -9.26 -6.89
CA SER A 149 -0.40 -8.62 -5.69
C SER A 149 -1.79 -7.99 -5.93
N GLY A 150 -2.02 -7.37 -7.09
CA GLY A 150 -3.31 -6.75 -7.43
C GLY A 150 -4.45 -7.77 -7.45
N ARG A 151 -4.25 -8.92 -8.10
CA ARG A 151 -5.26 -9.98 -8.14
C ARG A 151 -5.47 -10.62 -6.78
N ALA A 152 -4.40 -10.85 -6.01
CA ALA A 152 -4.51 -11.33 -4.64
C ALA A 152 -5.30 -10.36 -3.75
N ARG A 153 -5.11 -9.04 -3.93
CA ARG A 153 -5.89 -8.01 -3.21
C ARG A 153 -7.37 -8.03 -3.57
N ASN A 154 -7.71 -8.16 -4.86
CA ASN A 154 -9.11 -8.25 -5.29
C ASN A 154 -9.83 -9.46 -4.67
N VAL A 155 -9.17 -10.62 -4.62
CA VAL A 155 -9.72 -11.81 -3.92
C VAL A 155 -9.92 -11.51 -2.43
N GLY A 156 -8.96 -10.82 -1.81
CA GLY A 156 -9.08 -10.36 -0.43
C GLY A 156 -10.26 -9.41 -0.20
N PHE A 157 -10.54 -8.52 -1.16
CA PHE A 157 -11.69 -7.62 -1.10
C PHE A 157 -13.01 -8.40 -1.12
N ASP A 158 -13.12 -9.41 -1.96
CA ASP A 158 -14.31 -10.26 -2.06
C ASP A 158 -14.53 -11.09 -0.79
N ILE A 159 -13.46 -11.65 -0.21
CA ILE A 159 -13.51 -12.35 1.08
C ILE A 159 -13.98 -11.40 2.18
N ALA A 160 -13.40 -10.20 2.27
CA ALA A 160 -13.79 -9.21 3.28
C ALA A 160 -15.25 -8.79 3.16
N ARG A 161 -15.76 -8.59 1.93
CA ARG A 161 -17.17 -8.29 1.67
C ARG A 161 -18.08 -9.45 2.09
N THR A 162 -17.67 -10.70 1.85
CA THR A 162 -18.43 -11.89 2.24
C THR A 162 -18.46 -12.08 3.76
N LEU A 163 -17.38 -11.71 4.46
CA LEU A 163 -17.35 -11.66 5.94
C LEU A 163 -18.25 -10.54 6.50
N GLY A 164 -18.70 -9.60 5.67
CA GLY A 164 -19.60 -8.51 6.08
C GLY A 164 -18.93 -7.46 6.96
N VAL A 165 -17.61 -7.26 6.82
CA VAL A 165 -16.90 -6.22 7.58
C VAL A 165 -17.11 -4.84 6.95
N ASP A 166 -17.07 -3.79 7.77
CA ASP A 166 -17.27 -2.40 7.32
C ASP A 166 -15.97 -1.77 6.79
N VAL A 167 -14.84 -2.15 7.40
CA VAL A 167 -13.51 -1.63 7.11
C VAL A 167 -12.56 -2.75 6.76
N LEU A 168 -11.80 -2.57 5.68
CA LEU A 168 -10.68 -3.43 5.33
C LEU A 168 -9.38 -2.65 5.43
N CYS A 169 -8.49 -3.06 6.32
CA CYS A 169 -7.12 -2.56 6.35
C CYS A 169 -6.21 -3.47 5.54
N CYS A 170 -5.28 -2.93 4.78
CA CYS A 170 -4.33 -3.67 3.96
C CYS A 170 -2.91 -3.42 4.46
N THR A 171 -2.13 -4.50 4.59
CA THR A 171 -0.70 -4.46 4.89
C THR A 171 0.02 -5.56 4.14
N ASP A 172 1.32 -5.41 3.90
CA ASP A 172 2.11 -6.45 3.24
C ASP A 172 2.72 -7.44 4.23
N SER A 173 3.11 -8.62 3.73
CA SER A 173 3.65 -9.74 4.53
C SER A 173 4.99 -9.44 5.22
N ASP A 174 5.69 -8.38 4.82
CA ASP A 174 6.93 -7.94 5.41
C ASP A 174 6.81 -6.63 6.19
N CYS A 175 5.60 -6.11 6.38
CA CYS A 175 5.31 -4.93 7.19
C CYS A 175 5.06 -5.27 8.66
N LEU A 176 5.31 -4.31 9.55
CA LEU A 176 5.10 -4.45 10.99
C LEU A 176 4.23 -3.30 11.51
N PRO A 177 2.90 -3.37 11.37
CA PRO A 177 2.00 -2.31 11.83
C PRO A 177 2.20 -1.96 13.31
N ALA A 178 2.08 -0.66 13.64
CA ALA A 178 2.10 -0.20 15.03
C ALA A 178 0.94 -0.82 15.82
N ALA A 179 1.08 -0.91 17.15
CA ALA A 179 0.09 -1.59 17.99
C ALA A 179 -1.31 -0.96 17.94
N ASP A 180 -1.39 0.34 17.66
CA ASP A 180 -2.63 1.12 17.55
C ASP A 180 -3.06 1.36 16.09
N TRP A 181 -2.45 0.68 15.12
CA TRP A 181 -2.68 0.94 13.70
C TRP A 181 -4.14 0.70 13.28
N VAL A 182 -4.73 -0.43 13.65
CA VAL A 182 -6.14 -0.75 13.34
C VAL A 182 -7.08 0.26 13.99
N GLU A 183 -6.83 0.63 15.25
CA GLU A 183 -7.63 1.62 15.98
C GLU A 183 -7.64 2.97 15.26
N ARG A 184 -6.47 3.44 14.82
CA ARG A 184 -6.33 4.71 14.09
C ARG A 184 -7.04 4.68 12.74
N MET A 185 -6.93 3.58 12.00
CA MET A 185 -7.62 3.42 10.71
C MET A 185 -9.15 3.39 10.89
N VAL A 186 -9.65 2.65 11.88
CA VAL A 186 -11.08 2.62 12.22
C VAL A 186 -11.60 4.01 12.60
N ASN A 187 -10.87 4.74 13.44
CA ASN A 187 -11.23 6.10 13.83
C ASN A 187 -11.21 7.06 12.62
N ALA A 188 -10.29 6.86 11.68
CA ALA A 188 -10.24 7.64 10.45
C ALA A 188 -11.46 7.38 9.55
N GLN A 189 -11.83 6.11 9.36
CA GLN A 189 -13.02 5.72 8.59
C GLN A 189 -14.32 6.22 9.23
N ALA A 190 -14.40 6.25 10.56
CA ALA A 190 -15.56 6.81 11.26
C ALA A 190 -15.74 8.32 11.02
N ARG A 191 -14.64 9.07 10.76
CA ARG A 191 -14.70 10.50 10.42
C ARG A 191 -15.12 10.74 8.98
N THR A 192 -14.55 9.98 8.05
CA THR A 192 -14.85 10.14 6.61
C THR A 192 -14.68 8.78 5.93
N PRO A 193 -15.80 8.09 5.62
CA PRO A 193 -15.73 6.83 4.89
C PRO A 193 -15.10 7.03 3.51
N GLY A 194 -14.18 6.13 3.15
CA GLY A 194 -13.49 6.17 1.86
C GLY A 194 -12.18 5.41 1.91
N ILE A 195 -11.13 6.01 1.37
CA ILE A 195 -9.78 5.45 1.30
C ILE A 195 -8.87 6.28 2.18
N TRP A 196 -8.19 5.63 3.13
CA TRP A 196 -7.20 6.27 4.00
C TRP A 196 -5.85 5.60 3.86
N TYR A 197 -4.81 6.41 3.75
CA TYR A 197 -3.42 5.96 3.80
C TYR A 197 -2.79 6.32 5.12
N GLY A 198 -1.95 5.44 5.64
CA GLY A 198 -1.15 5.71 6.83
C GLY A 198 0.27 6.16 6.51
N ASN A 199 1.03 6.45 7.54
CA ASN A 199 2.46 6.73 7.44
C ASN A 199 3.28 5.43 7.34
N THR A 200 3.85 5.15 6.19
CA THR A 200 4.78 4.06 5.93
C THR A 200 6.21 4.51 6.21
N SER A 201 6.82 4.01 7.28
CA SER A 201 8.20 4.35 7.65
C SER A 201 9.16 3.18 7.39
N SER A 202 10.46 3.43 7.34
CA SER A 202 11.45 2.37 7.20
C SER A 202 11.54 1.49 8.46
N HIS A 203 11.73 0.18 8.28
CA HIS A 203 12.22 -0.70 9.37
C HIS A 203 13.66 -0.43 9.80
N GLN A 204 14.44 0.26 8.97
CA GLN A 204 15.86 0.51 9.20
C GLN A 204 16.15 2.01 9.05
N PRO A 205 15.55 2.88 9.89
CA PRO A 205 15.70 4.34 9.76
C PRO A 205 17.16 4.80 9.94
N GLU A 206 17.97 4.00 10.66
CA GLU A 206 19.41 4.25 10.83
C GLU A 206 20.24 4.00 9.56
N SER A 207 19.72 3.15 8.66
CA SER A 207 20.37 2.89 7.38
C SER A 207 20.22 4.10 6.45
N LEU A 208 21.20 4.32 5.58
CA LEU A 208 21.15 5.43 4.64
C LEU A 208 19.96 5.30 3.67
N THR A 209 19.58 4.08 3.29
CA THR A 209 18.43 3.78 2.44
C THR A 209 17.09 3.97 3.16
N GLY A 210 17.01 3.60 4.43
CA GLY A 210 15.83 3.81 5.26
C GLY A 210 15.60 5.30 5.54
N LEU A 211 16.65 6.02 5.93
CA LEU A 211 16.60 7.47 6.08
C LEU A 211 16.22 8.18 4.77
N PHE A 212 16.75 7.73 3.64
CA PHE A 212 16.36 8.25 2.33
C PHE A 212 14.88 7.99 2.03
N HIS A 213 14.40 6.78 2.34
CA HIS A 213 12.99 6.40 2.19
C HIS A 213 12.07 7.32 3.01
N ASP A 214 12.37 7.51 4.30
CA ASP A 214 11.58 8.33 5.22
C ASP A 214 11.57 9.80 4.79
N ILE A 215 12.71 10.35 4.36
CA ILE A 215 12.81 11.75 3.91
C ILE A 215 12.11 11.98 2.57
N THR A 216 12.25 11.04 1.63
CA THR A 216 11.75 11.25 0.25
C THR A 216 10.34 10.73 0.02
N GLY A 217 9.77 9.99 0.98
CA GLY A 217 8.40 9.51 0.95
C GLY A 217 8.14 8.45 -0.13
N ALA A 218 9.14 7.63 -0.47
CA ALA A 218 9.01 6.69 -1.59
C ALA A 218 7.82 5.71 -1.47
N LEU A 219 7.37 5.41 -0.25
CA LEU A 219 6.14 4.64 0.05
C LEU A 219 5.09 5.44 0.84
N ASN A 220 5.28 6.74 1.03
CA ASN A 220 4.32 7.60 1.75
C ASN A 220 3.40 8.40 0.82
N GLY A 221 3.46 8.08 -0.47
CA GLY A 221 2.81 8.92 -1.46
C GLY A 221 3.45 10.30 -1.56
N ARG A 222 2.77 11.19 -2.26
CA ARG A 222 3.10 12.62 -2.26
C ARG A 222 1.93 13.40 -1.69
N LEU A 223 2.11 13.99 -0.51
CA LEU A 223 1.17 14.97 0.02
C LEU A 223 1.29 16.28 -0.75
N LEU A 224 0.14 16.82 -1.16
CA LEU A 224 0.01 18.15 -1.73
C LEU A 224 -0.11 19.18 -0.60
N PRO A 225 0.23 20.46 -0.86
CA PRO A 225 0.17 21.51 0.16
C PRO A 225 -1.22 21.74 0.79
N ASP A 226 -2.29 21.30 0.12
CA ASP A 226 -3.67 21.34 0.60
C ASP A 226 -4.07 20.12 1.44
N GLY A 227 -3.12 19.23 1.76
CA GLY A 227 -3.34 18.02 2.54
C GLY A 227 -3.79 16.81 1.73
N GLN A 228 -4.03 16.95 0.42
CA GLN A 228 -4.44 15.84 -0.43
C GLN A 228 -3.26 14.89 -0.72
N VAL A 229 -3.51 13.60 -0.70
CA VAL A 229 -2.53 12.58 -1.08
C VAL A 229 -2.62 12.34 -2.57
N VAL A 230 -1.53 12.43 -3.34
CA VAL A 230 -1.52 12.10 -4.78
C VAL A 230 -1.88 10.62 -4.99
N TYR A 231 -1.25 9.74 -4.23
CA TYR A 231 -1.49 8.30 -4.12
C TYR A 231 -0.90 7.84 -2.80
N GLY A 232 -1.33 6.72 -2.24
CA GLY A 232 -0.61 6.06 -1.15
C GLY A 232 -0.35 4.61 -1.48
N THR A 233 0.45 3.93 -0.66
CA THR A 233 0.82 2.54 -0.90
C THR A 233 -0.17 1.59 -0.25
N THR A 234 -0.46 0.49 -0.93
CA THR A 234 -1.37 -0.54 -0.43
C THR A 234 -0.90 -1.27 0.82
N CYS A 235 0.40 -1.18 1.14
CA CYS A 235 0.97 -1.74 2.36
C CYS A 235 0.59 -0.97 3.64
N ASN A 236 -0.08 0.19 3.54
CA ASN A 236 -0.61 0.93 4.67
C ASN A 236 -1.87 1.70 4.27
N LEU A 237 -2.96 0.95 4.09
CA LEU A 237 -4.22 1.45 3.56
C LEU A 237 -5.40 0.97 4.42
N SER A 238 -6.46 1.76 4.51
CA SER A 238 -7.79 1.26 4.89
C SER A 238 -8.88 1.71 3.91
N ILE A 239 -9.89 0.87 3.76
CA ILE A 239 -10.97 0.99 2.79
C ILE A 239 -12.30 0.84 3.51
N SER A 240 -13.24 1.77 3.29
CA SER A 240 -14.64 1.57 3.67
C SER A 240 -15.34 0.71 2.63
N LEU A 241 -15.57 -0.57 2.94
CA LEU A 241 -16.17 -1.52 1.99
C LEU A 241 -17.58 -1.13 1.53
N PRO A 242 -18.46 -0.55 2.37
CA PRO A 242 -19.77 -0.07 1.90
C PRO A 242 -19.69 1.06 0.87
N HIS A 243 -18.63 1.86 0.89
CA HIS A 243 -18.50 3.08 0.07
C HIS A 243 -17.52 2.95 -1.10
N VAL A 244 -16.63 1.95 -1.08
CA VAL A 244 -15.57 1.78 -2.09
C VAL A 244 -15.76 0.46 -2.85
N HIS A 245 -16.25 0.59 -4.08
CA HIS A 245 -16.47 -0.51 -5.01
C HIS A 245 -15.49 -0.38 -6.18
N LEU A 246 -14.21 -0.61 -5.91
CA LEU A 246 -13.13 -0.49 -6.88
C LEU A 246 -12.12 -1.63 -6.70
N ASP A 247 -11.81 -2.30 -7.80
CA ASP A 247 -10.81 -3.37 -7.86
C ASP A 247 -9.53 -2.87 -8.53
N PHE A 248 -8.40 -3.51 -8.24
CA PHE A 248 -7.14 -3.30 -8.96
C PHE A 248 -7.27 -3.82 -10.39
N ASP A 249 -6.67 -3.10 -11.35
CA ASP A 249 -6.57 -3.56 -12.73
C ASP A 249 -5.71 -4.85 -12.79
N PRO A 250 -6.28 -5.99 -13.25
CA PRO A 250 -5.58 -7.27 -13.29
C PRO A 250 -4.42 -7.30 -14.31
N ASN A 251 -4.27 -6.29 -15.16
CA ASN A 251 -3.17 -6.21 -16.12
C ASN A 251 -1.83 -5.82 -15.46
N PHE A 252 -1.84 -5.37 -14.20
CA PHE A 252 -0.62 -5.15 -13.42
C PHE A 252 -0.15 -6.45 -12.78
N THR A 253 0.73 -7.18 -13.47
CA THR A 253 1.27 -8.47 -13.03
C THR A 253 2.53 -8.36 -12.15
N ILE A 254 3.07 -7.16 -12.00
CA ILE A 254 4.25 -6.86 -11.15
C ILE A 254 3.85 -5.70 -10.23
N ALA A 255 4.27 -5.73 -8.97
CA ALA A 255 4.08 -4.65 -7.99
C ALA A 255 4.82 -3.38 -8.44
N SER A 256 4.14 -2.57 -9.25
CA SER A 256 4.65 -1.38 -9.89
C SER A 256 3.48 -0.62 -10.51
N PHE A 257 3.19 0.58 -9.97
CA PHE A 257 2.16 1.51 -10.45
C PHE A 257 0.69 1.07 -10.28
N GLU A 258 0.40 -0.12 -9.76
CA GLU A 258 -0.99 -0.55 -9.51
C GLU A 258 -1.68 0.35 -8.48
N ASP A 259 -0.95 0.73 -7.42
CA ASP A 259 -1.44 1.64 -6.39
C ASP A 259 -1.77 3.03 -6.96
N LEU A 260 -0.95 3.50 -7.90
CA LEU A 260 -1.11 4.79 -8.56
C LEU A 260 -2.37 4.82 -9.44
N GLU A 261 -2.57 3.78 -10.24
CA GLU A 261 -3.74 3.63 -11.10
C GLU A 261 -5.01 3.52 -10.26
N TRP A 262 -5.01 2.67 -9.24
CA TRP A 262 -6.17 2.46 -8.36
C TRP A 262 -6.55 3.75 -7.61
N CYS A 263 -5.58 4.48 -7.06
CA CYS A 263 -5.80 5.79 -6.44
C CYS A 263 -6.39 6.81 -7.41
N PHE A 264 -5.88 6.82 -8.64
CA PHE A 264 -6.32 7.76 -9.66
C PHE A 264 -7.77 7.48 -10.07
N SER A 265 -8.09 6.21 -10.28
CA SER A 265 -9.45 5.74 -10.57
C SER A 265 -10.42 6.05 -9.44
N ALA A 266 -10.02 5.86 -8.17
CA ALA A 266 -10.83 6.25 -7.01
C ALA A 266 -11.17 7.74 -7.00
N LYS A 267 -10.18 8.60 -7.28
CA LYS A 267 -10.40 10.06 -7.36
C LYS A 267 -11.31 10.47 -8.51
N GLN A 268 -11.20 9.82 -9.66
CA GLN A 268 -12.11 10.07 -10.80
C GLN A 268 -13.57 9.74 -10.46
N LEU A 269 -13.79 8.75 -9.60
CA LEU A 269 -15.10 8.38 -9.09
C LEU A 269 -15.58 9.25 -7.92
N GLY A 270 -14.81 10.26 -7.51
CA GLY A 270 -15.15 11.13 -6.38
C GLY A 270 -15.01 10.48 -5.00
N ILE A 271 -14.34 9.34 -4.91
CA ILE A 271 -14.10 8.65 -3.63
C ILE A 271 -13.10 9.46 -2.81
N PRO A 272 -13.40 9.78 -1.52
CA PRO A 272 -12.46 10.48 -0.66
C PRO A 272 -11.17 9.68 -0.47
N VAL A 273 -10.03 10.34 -0.70
CA VAL A 273 -8.69 9.80 -0.53
C VAL A 273 -7.92 10.67 0.46
N ASN A 274 -7.68 10.14 1.66
CA ASN A 274 -7.18 10.89 2.81
C ASN A 274 -5.89 10.28 3.41
N TYR A 275 -5.28 11.00 4.35
CA TYR A 275 -4.05 10.59 5.05
C TYR A 275 -4.22 10.63 6.56
N GLU A 276 -3.87 9.55 7.25
CA GLU A 276 -3.78 9.48 8.70
C GLU A 276 -2.31 9.34 9.13
N PRO A 277 -1.62 10.46 9.47
CA PRO A 277 -0.19 10.46 9.76
C PRO A 277 0.18 9.59 10.96
N ASN A 278 -0.76 9.34 11.88
CA ASN A 278 -0.46 8.56 13.07
C ASN A 278 -0.66 7.05 12.84
N ALA A 279 -1.32 6.63 11.76
CA ALA A 279 -1.47 5.21 11.43
C ALA A 279 -0.16 4.70 10.82
N ALA A 280 0.78 4.35 11.68
CA ALA A 280 2.14 4.01 11.28
C ALA A 280 2.31 2.53 10.93
N VAL A 281 2.96 2.26 9.79
CA VAL A 281 3.39 0.92 9.40
C VAL A 281 4.86 0.98 8.99
N PRO A 282 5.77 0.55 9.86
CA PRO A 282 7.12 0.20 9.46
C PRO A 282 7.12 -0.86 8.34
N CYS A 283 7.88 -0.62 7.27
CA CYS A 283 8.01 -1.45 6.06
C CYS A 283 9.50 -1.48 5.61
N PRO A 284 10.00 -2.58 5.01
CA PRO A 284 11.33 -2.55 4.41
C PRO A 284 11.35 -1.55 3.24
N SER A 285 12.51 -0.91 3.01
CA SER A 285 12.68 -0.05 1.84
C SER A 285 12.45 -0.86 0.55
N PRO A 286 11.94 -0.23 -0.53
CA PRO A 286 11.70 -0.93 -1.80
C PRO A 286 12.95 -1.70 -2.22
N LYS A 287 12.81 -3.02 -2.38
CA LYS A 287 13.89 -3.83 -2.95
C LYS A 287 14.05 -3.38 -4.39
N GLY A 288 15.17 -2.73 -4.72
CA GLY A 288 15.58 -2.64 -6.11
C GLY A 288 15.70 -4.06 -6.63
N ASN A 289 15.07 -4.38 -7.76
CA ASN A 289 15.24 -5.67 -8.42
C ASN A 289 16.74 -5.88 -8.71
N ALA A 290 17.47 -6.46 -7.75
CA ALA A 290 18.70 -7.15 -8.02
C ALA A 290 18.26 -8.45 -8.71
N SER A 291 18.24 -8.38 -10.04
CA SER A 291 18.16 -9.52 -10.95
C SER A 291 18.88 -10.73 -10.35
N LYS A 292 18.13 -11.81 -10.12
CA LYS A 292 18.68 -13.16 -10.25
C LYS A 292 18.75 -13.51 -11.73
#